data_AF-A0A6A5C0M4-F1
#
_entry.id   AF-A0A6A5C0M4-F1
#
_cell.length_a   1.000
_cell.length_b   1.000
_cell.length_c   1.000
_cell.angle_alpha   90.00
_cell.angle_beta   90.00
_cell.angle_gamma   90.00
#
_symmetry.space_group_name_H-M   'P 1'
#
loop_
_entity.id
_entity.type
_entity.pdbx_description
1 polymer ?
#
loop_
_entity_poly.entity_id
_entity_poly.type
_entity_poly.pdbx_seq_one_letter_code
_entity_poly.pdbx_strand_id
1 'polypeptide(L)'
;MPVVNVDENSIIGYHFHIYYYPNDPLDEIAIDNLFRHAKDQWGSELRIVMWKQIIGPHTLPFFEIDIVGKDLIQKHFTQVLNWVMIHCGGYGNGSGEKGRPVLLHPVLRMIPIKCKLIPFTVCGWEEELLL
;
A
#
# COMPACT_ATOMS: atom_id res chain seq x y z
N MET A 1 6.88 11.52 -19.19
CA MET A 1 6.13 11.57 -17.92
C MET A 1 6.86 12.53 -17.01
N PRO A 2 6.20 13.53 -16.39
CA PRO A 2 6.87 14.39 -15.43
C PRO A 2 7.33 13.57 -14.23
N VAL A 3 8.61 13.70 -13.88
CA VAL A 3 9.15 13.16 -12.61
C VAL A 3 8.62 14.08 -11.52
N VAL A 4 7.63 13.59 -10.77
CA VAL A 4 7.16 14.28 -9.57
C VAL A 4 8.23 14.04 -8.50
N ASN A 5 8.98 15.08 -8.13
CA ASN A 5 9.85 15.03 -6.96
C ASN A 5 8.94 14.93 -5.73
N VAL A 6 8.83 13.72 -5.18
CA VAL A 6 8.15 13.47 -3.91
C VAL A 6 9.10 13.92 -2.81
N ASP A 7 8.77 15.03 -2.15
CA ASP A 7 9.47 15.45 -0.93
C ASP A 7 9.28 14.34 0.12
N GLU A 8 10.36 13.87 0.74
CA GLU A 8 10.31 12.88 1.82
C GLU A 8 9.40 13.34 2.98
N ASN A 9 9.26 14.66 3.19
CA ASN A 9 8.35 15.22 4.18
C ASN A 9 6.87 15.08 3.81
N SER A 10 6.57 14.75 2.55
CA SER A 10 5.21 14.46 2.11
C SER A 10 4.76 13.05 2.50
N ILE A 11 5.67 12.14 2.87
CA ILE A 11 5.30 10.80 3.35
C ILE A 11 4.78 10.92 4.79
N ILE A 12 3.52 10.52 4.98
CA ILE A 12 2.85 10.48 6.29
C ILE A 12 2.63 9.06 6.80
N GLY A 13 2.90 8.05 5.97
CA GLY A 13 2.74 6.67 6.36
C GLY A 13 3.13 5.67 5.29
N TYR A 14 2.91 4.40 5.60
CA TYR A 14 3.07 3.27 4.69
C TYR A 14 1.94 2.28 4.92
N HIS A 15 1.43 1.71 3.82
CA HIS A 15 0.51 0.58 3.87
C HIS A 15 1.22 -0.66 3.34
N PHE A 16 1.05 -1.76 4.06
CA PHE A 16 1.46 -3.10 3.63
C PHE A 16 0.20 -3.92 3.39
N HIS A 17 -0.02 -4.33 2.15
CA HIS A 17 -1.13 -5.20 1.76
C HIS A 17 -0.59 -6.61 1.52
N ILE A 18 -0.97 -7.55 2.37
CA ILE A 18 -0.56 -8.95 2.29
C ILE A 18 -1.71 -9.73 1.67
N TYR A 19 -1.52 -10.22 0.44
CA TYR A 19 -2.57 -10.89 -0.31
C TYR A 19 -2.61 -12.40 -0.04
N TYR A 20 -3.79 -12.96 -0.23
CA TYR A 20 -4.02 -14.39 -0.19
C TYR A 20 -5.02 -14.83 -1.26
N TYR A 21 -5.01 -16.12 -1.58
CA TYR A 21 -5.91 -16.75 -2.52
C TYR A 21 -7.06 -17.41 -1.76
N PRO A 22 -8.28 -16.85 -1.80
CA PRO A 22 -9.41 -17.34 -0.99
C PRO A 22 -9.93 -18.73 -1.41
N ASN A 23 -9.51 -19.24 -2.57
CA ASN A 23 -9.90 -20.56 -3.05
C ASN A 23 -8.93 -21.68 -2.60
N ASP A 24 -7.91 -21.34 -1.80
CA ASP A 24 -6.96 -22.28 -1.20
C ASP A 24 -7.14 -22.27 0.33
N PRO A 25 -7.76 -23.31 0.92
CA PRO A 25 -8.01 -23.37 2.37
C PRO A 25 -6.74 -23.30 3.22
N LEU A 26 -5.60 -23.81 2.72
CA LEU A 26 -4.33 -23.70 3.44
C LEU A 26 -3.85 -22.25 3.46
N ASP A 27 -4.09 -21.53 2.37
CA ASP A 27 -3.76 -20.12 2.24
C ASP A 27 -4.62 -19.24 3.15
N GLU A 28 -5.92 -19.56 3.28
CA GLU A 28 -6.82 -18.90 4.22
C GLU A 28 -6.42 -19.10 5.70
N ILE A 29 -6.02 -20.33 6.07
CA ILE A 29 -5.57 -20.60 7.44
C ILE A 29 -4.26 -19.87 7.73
N ALA A 30 -3.32 -19.90 6.80
CA ALA A 30 -2.04 -19.25 6.96
C ALA A 30 -2.17 -17.72 7.02
N ILE A 31 -3.05 -17.10 6.22
CA ILE A 31 -3.27 -15.65 6.30
C ILE A 31 -3.95 -15.24 7.62
N ASP A 32 -4.90 -16.04 8.12
CA ASP A 32 -5.53 -15.78 9.43
C ASP A 32 -4.52 -15.86 10.58
N ASN A 33 -3.57 -16.81 10.52
CA ASN A 33 -2.49 -16.90 11.51
C ASN A 33 -1.53 -15.71 11.43
N LEU A 34 -1.16 -15.28 10.22
CA LEU A 34 -0.32 -14.10 10.03
C LEU A 34 -1.01 -12.83 10.53
N PHE A 35 -2.31 -12.67 10.26
CA PHE A 35 -3.10 -11.55 10.74
C PHE A 35 -3.16 -11.49 12.27
N ARG A 36 -3.41 -12.62 12.94
CA ARG A 36 -3.37 -12.69 14.41
C ARG A 36 -1.99 -12.37 14.95
N HIS A 37 -0.94 -12.92 14.35
CA HIS A 37 0.42 -12.64 14.77
C HIS A 37 0.77 -11.14 14.67
N ALA A 38 0.39 -10.49 13.56
CA ALA A 38 0.58 -9.04 13.40
C ALA A 38 -0.25 -8.24 14.44
N LYS A 39 -1.50 -8.66 14.70
CA LYS A 39 -2.36 -8.07 15.74
C LYS A 39 -1.78 -8.18 17.14
N ASP A 40 -1.19 -9.33 17.49
CA ASP A 40 -0.58 -9.54 18.80
C ASP A 40 0.68 -8.68 18.97
N GLN A 41 1.46 -8.50 17.91
CA GLN A 41 2.68 -7.70 17.96
C GLN A 41 2.42 -6.19 17.98
N TRP A 42 1.46 -5.70 17.19
CA TRP A 42 1.31 -4.26 16.96
C TRP A 42 -0.13 -3.75 16.98
N GLY A 43 -1.13 -4.59 17.24
CA GLY A 43 -2.54 -4.21 17.14
C GLY A 43 -3.00 -3.14 18.13
N SER A 44 -2.20 -2.84 19.16
CA SER A 44 -2.41 -1.72 20.09
C SER A 44 -1.91 -0.37 19.57
N GLU A 45 -1.02 -0.35 18.58
CA GLU A 45 -0.36 0.86 18.07
C GLU A 45 -0.65 1.10 16.59
N LEU A 46 -0.80 0.04 15.80
CA LEU A 46 -0.99 0.08 14.35
C LEU A 46 -2.41 -0.35 13.98
N ARG A 47 -2.97 0.28 12.94
CA ARG A 47 -4.22 -0.19 12.35
C ARG A 47 -3.90 -1.42 11.50
N ILE A 48 -4.49 -2.55 11.88
CA ILE A 48 -4.36 -3.82 11.17
C ILE A 48 -5.78 -4.34 10.89
N VAL A 49 -6.11 -4.57 9.61
CA VAL A 49 -7.48 -4.92 9.20
C VAL A 49 -7.46 -6.00 8.13
N MET A 50 -8.37 -6.97 8.25
CA MET A 50 -8.58 -8.04 7.28
C MET A 50 -9.74 -7.71 6.34
N TRP A 51 -9.53 -7.85 5.04
CA TRP A 51 -10.53 -7.70 4.00
C TRP A 51 -10.68 -9.02 3.24
N LYS A 52 -11.74 -9.76 3.55
CA LYS A 52 -12.00 -11.10 2.98
C LYS A 52 -12.55 -11.08 1.55
N GLN A 53 -12.70 -9.89 0.97
CA GLN A 53 -13.23 -9.67 -0.37
C GLN A 53 -12.40 -8.60 -1.08
N ILE A 54 -12.53 -8.55 -2.41
CA ILE A 54 -11.92 -7.52 -3.24
C ILE A 54 -12.58 -6.16 -2.94
N ILE A 55 -11.77 -5.14 -2.65
CA ILE A 55 -12.20 -3.77 -2.34
C ILE A 55 -11.25 -2.78 -3.02
N GLY A 56 -11.80 -1.69 -3.58
CA GLY A 56 -10.99 -0.60 -4.12
C GLY A 56 -10.07 -1.06 -5.27
N PRO A 57 -8.78 -0.67 -5.27
CA PRO A 57 -7.83 -1.00 -6.34
C PRO A 57 -7.24 -2.42 -6.24
N HIS A 58 -7.62 -3.18 -5.21
CA HIS A 58 -7.01 -4.47 -4.91
C HIS A 58 -7.60 -5.59 -5.78
N THR A 59 -6.77 -6.52 -6.25
CA THR A 59 -7.21 -7.61 -7.14
C THR A 59 -7.46 -8.94 -6.42
N LEU A 60 -7.08 -9.02 -5.15
CA LEU A 60 -7.24 -10.19 -4.27
C LEU A 60 -7.66 -9.72 -2.88
N PRO A 61 -8.31 -10.57 -2.06
CA PRO A 61 -8.43 -10.37 -0.62
C PRO A 61 -7.06 -10.22 0.05
N PHE A 62 -7.02 -9.47 1.16
CA PHE A 62 -5.79 -9.10 1.83
C PHE A 62 -6.04 -8.73 3.29
N PHE A 63 -4.98 -8.72 4.09
CA PHE A 63 -4.97 -7.87 5.28
C PHE A 63 -3.96 -6.73 5.11
N GLU A 64 -4.24 -5.63 5.77
CA GLU A 64 -3.48 -4.38 5.71
C GLU A 64 -2.84 -4.11 7.06
N ILE A 65 -1.57 -3.67 7.06
CA ILE A 65 -0.90 -3.04 8.20
C ILE A 65 -0.60 -1.59 7.82
N ASP A 66 -1.17 -0.67 8.58
CA ASP A 66 -0.96 0.76 8.40
C ASP A 66 0.05 1.29 9.43
N ILE A 67 1.03 2.04 8.94
CA ILE A 67 1.95 2.80 9.76
C ILE A 67 1.75 4.27 9.40
N VAL A 68 0.93 5.00 10.16
CA VAL A 68 0.58 6.39 9.86
C VAL A 68 1.02 7.31 10.98
N GLY A 69 1.80 8.34 10.66
CA GLY A 69 2.42 9.26 11.61
C GLY A 69 3.92 9.05 11.71
N LYS A 70 4.68 10.15 11.76
CA LYS A 70 6.15 10.13 11.70
C LYS A 70 6.76 9.29 12.83
N ASP A 71 6.23 9.39 14.05
CA ASP A 71 6.74 8.65 15.21
C ASP A 71 6.53 7.14 15.05
N LEU A 72 5.36 6.73 14.53
CA LEU A 72 5.07 5.32 14.27
C LEU A 72 5.91 4.78 13.11
N ILE A 73 6.18 5.57 12.07
CA ILE A 73 7.11 5.20 10.99
C ILE A 73 8.50 4.92 11.56
N GLN A 74 9.05 5.84 12.34
CA GLN A 74 10.39 5.68 12.93
C GLN A 74 10.48 4.45 13.82
N LYS A 75 9.41 4.17 14.57
CA LYS A 75 9.35 3.04 15.51
C LYS A 75 9.16 1.68 14.81
N HIS A 76 8.27 1.61 13.82
CA HIS A 76 7.75 0.33 13.34
C HIS A 76 8.10 -0.02 11.90
N PHE A 77 8.46 0.94 11.03
CA PHE A 77 8.61 0.66 9.59
C PHE A 77 9.57 -0.49 9.30
N THR A 78 10.79 -0.43 9.85
CA THR A 78 11.80 -1.49 9.65
C THR A 78 11.38 -2.81 10.28
N GLN A 79 10.68 -2.77 11.42
CA GLN A 79 10.22 -3.98 12.10
C GLN A 79 9.16 -4.71 11.27
N VAL A 80 8.16 -3.98 10.78
CA VAL A 80 7.09 -4.52 9.92
C VAL A 80 7.67 -5.00 8.60
N LEU A 81 8.54 -4.21 7.96
CA LEU A 81 9.19 -4.61 6.70
C LEU A 81 9.97 -5.93 6.86
N ASN A 82 10.78 -6.05 7.90
CA ASN A 82 11.54 -7.27 8.18
C ASN A 82 10.63 -8.47 8.45
N TRP A 83 9.59 -8.27 9.26
CA TRP A 83 8.61 -9.31 9.53
C TRP A 83 7.90 -9.79 8.26
N VAL A 84 7.49 -8.87 7.39
CA VAL A 84 6.87 -9.19 6.10
C VAL A 84 7.84 -9.99 5.23
N MET A 85 9.10 -9.58 5.14
CA MET A 85 10.11 -10.33 4.38
C MET A 85 10.29 -11.77 4.90
N ILE A 86 10.31 -11.95 6.21
CA ILE A 86 10.50 -13.27 6.85
C ILE A 86 9.26 -14.15 6.69
N HIS A 87 8.07 -13.59 6.93
CA HIS A 87 6.84 -14.37 7.07
C HIS A 87 6.01 -14.44 5.79
N CYS A 88 6.21 -13.54 4.82
CA CYS A 88 5.48 -13.52 3.55
C CYS A 88 6.38 -13.85 2.34
N GLY A 89 7.70 -13.71 2.47
CA GLY A 89 8.65 -13.80 1.35
C GLY A 89 8.94 -15.19 0.80
N GLY A 90 8.37 -16.27 1.36
CA GLY A 90 8.55 -17.65 0.85
C GLY A 90 9.96 -18.23 0.96
N TYR A 91 10.96 -17.46 1.40
CA TYR A 91 12.32 -17.92 1.66
C TYR A 91 12.60 -17.89 3.17
N GLY A 92 12.60 -19.06 3.82
CA GLY A 92 13.19 -19.14 5.16
C GLY A 92 12.77 -20.28 6.08
N ASN A 93 11.59 -20.89 5.92
CA ASN A 93 11.08 -21.82 6.95
C ASN A 93 11.20 -23.31 6.61
N GLY A 94 11.78 -23.69 5.46
CA GLY A 94 11.87 -25.09 5.05
C GLY A 94 10.50 -25.79 4.87
N SER A 95 9.40 -25.03 4.88
CA SER A 95 8.01 -25.52 4.86
C SER A 95 7.44 -25.76 3.46
N GLY A 96 8.15 -25.34 2.40
CA GLY A 96 7.64 -25.45 1.02
C GLY A 96 6.45 -24.52 0.71
N GLU A 97 6.15 -23.55 1.59
CA GLU A 97 5.06 -22.61 1.41
C GLU A 97 5.38 -21.62 0.28
N LYS A 98 4.40 -21.39 -0.61
CA LYS A 98 4.51 -20.41 -1.68
C LYS A 98 4.60 -19.01 -1.05
N GLY A 99 5.57 -18.22 -1.49
CA GLY A 99 5.65 -16.81 -1.12
C GLY A 99 4.35 -16.07 -1.47
N ARG A 100 3.95 -15.15 -0.60
CA ARG A 100 2.72 -14.37 -0.76
C ARG A 100 3.02 -13.06 -1.49
N PRO A 101 2.14 -12.58 -2.37
CA PRO A 101 2.27 -11.25 -2.94
C PRO A 101 2.08 -10.22 -1.83
N VAL A 102 2.96 -9.22 -1.80
CA VAL A 102 2.84 -8.07 -0.90
C VAL A 102 2.95 -6.79 -1.73
N LEU A 103 2.01 -5.88 -1.53
CA LEU A 103 2.11 -4.52 -2.04
C LEU A 103 2.47 -3.59 -0.89
N LEU A 104 3.62 -2.92 -1.02
CA LEU A 104 4.04 -1.84 -0.13
C LEU A 104 3.95 -0.53 -0.92
N HIS A 105 3.29 0.47 -0.35
CA HIS A 105 3.33 1.83 -0.89
C HIS A 105 3.34 2.89 0.22
N PRO A 106 3.96 4.06 -0.03
CA PRO A 106 3.86 5.18 0.88
C PRO A 106 2.45 5.79 0.84
N VAL A 107 2.08 6.45 1.94
CA VAL A 107 0.92 7.33 2.06
C VAL A 107 1.45 8.75 2.01
N LEU A 108 1.00 9.51 1.02
CA LEU A 108 1.41 10.90 0.85
C LEU A 108 0.38 11.82 1.49
N ARG A 109 0.85 12.86 2.18
CA ARG A 109 0.03 14.03 2.50
C ARG A 109 -0.41 14.61 1.16
N MET A 110 -1.73 14.74 0.96
CA MET A 110 -2.22 15.56 -0.13
C MET A 110 -1.72 16.99 0.10
N ILE A 111 -0.67 17.38 -0.61
CA ILE A 111 -0.32 18.78 -0.76
C ILE A 111 -1.37 19.33 -1.71
N PRO A 112 -2.24 20.29 -1.31
CA PRO A 112 -3.08 20.96 -2.28
C PRO A 112 -2.14 21.57 -3.32
N ILE A 113 -2.16 21.01 -4.53
CA ILE A 113 -1.46 21.60 -5.66
C ILE A 113 -2.13 22.96 -5.81
N LYS A 114 -1.44 24.03 -5.43
CA LYS A 114 -1.78 25.36 -5.91
C LYS A 114 -1.50 25.31 -7.41
N CYS A 115 -2.48 24.85 -8.18
CA CYS A 115 -2.50 25.04 -9.62
C CYS A 115 -2.50 26.55 -9.82
N LYS A 116 -1.31 27.14 -10.00
CA LYS A 116 -1.23 28.38 -10.77
C LYS A 116 -1.74 27.97 -12.13
N LEU A 117 -3.00 28.33 -12.43
CA LEU A 117 -3.48 28.40 -13.80
C LEU A 117 -2.47 29.27 -14.54
N ILE A 118 -1.59 28.64 -15.32
CA ILE A 118 -0.81 29.34 -16.32
C ILE A 118 -1.83 29.55 -17.44
N PRO A 119 -2.27 30.79 -17.72
CA PRO A 119 -3.09 31.03 -18.89
C PRO A 119 -2.23 30.70 -20.11
N PHE A 120 -2.51 29.58 -20.77
CA PHE A 120 -2.02 29.39 -22.12
C PHE A 120 -3.00 30.12 -23.04
N THR A 121 -2.51 31.18 -23.68
CA THR A 121 -3.17 31.79 -24.83
C THR A 121 -3.17 30.74 -25.92
N VAL A 122 -4.35 30.28 -26.33
CA VAL A 122 -4.50 29.48 -27.55
C VAL A 122 -4.28 30.45 -28.71
N CYS A 123 -3.08 30.45 -29.27
CA CYS A 123 -2.81 31.12 -30.54
C CYS A 123 -3.18 30.18 -31.68
N GLY A 124 -4.16 30.61 -32.47
CA GLY A 124 -4.49 30.05 -33.77
C GLY A 124 -5.43 28.86 -33.70
N TRP A 125 -6.55 29.00 -34.39
CA TRP A 125 -7.09 28.15 -35.45
C TRP A 125 -8.50 28.72 -35.69
N GLU A 126 -8.56 29.75 -36.53
CA GLU A 126 -9.80 30.12 -37.21
C GLU A 126 -10.11 28.97 -38.17
N GLU A 127 -11.16 28.19 -37.90
CA GLU A 127 -11.81 27.38 -38.93
C GLU A 127 -13.13 28.05 -39.30
N GLU A 128 -13.18 28.43 -40.58
CA GLU A 128 -14.33 28.93 -41.31
C GLU A 128 -15.51 27.95 -41.20
N LEU A 129 -16.62 28.43 -40.64
CA LEU A 129 -17.94 27.82 -40.81
C LEU A 129 -18.65 28.52 -41.97
N LEU A 130 -18.38 28.04 -43.20
CA LEU A 130 -19.23 28.26 -44.37
C LEU A 130 -19.25 26.97 -45.20
N LEU A 131 -20.31 26.17 -45.01
CA LEU A 131 -21.20 25.59 -46.03
C LEU A 131 -22.25 24.70 -45.37
#